data_AF-B1M9Y2-F1
#
_entry.id   AF-B1M9Y2-F1
#
_cell.length_a   1.000
_cell.length_b   1.000
_cell.length_c   1.000
_cell.angle_alpha   90.00
_cell.angle_beta   90.00
_cell.angle_gamma   90.00
#
_symmetry.space_group_name_H-M   'P 1'
#
loop_
_entity.id
_entity.type
_entity.pdbx_description
1 polymer ?
#
loop_
_entity_poly.entity_id
_entity_poly.type
_entity_poly.pdbx_seq_one_letter_code
_entity_poly.pdbx_strand_id
1 'polypeptide(L)'
;MPALTDRQRIELAIPAYLVYAIASAPGAFIPADPALAARAEADIAALCEKLRIACLEPFADLIPSKRQALMRRLERIKRLMTADWHARPALSLMLMLWCFLKDLTDREVLILWEGSAMDQATRMLLPMFEHGFREHGSEAVAHEQAHVLLDGLRAEGLYR
;
A
#
# COMPACT_ATOMS: atom_id res chain seq x y z
N MET A 1 14.80 -11.86 -10.96
CA MET A 1 14.52 -10.40 -10.98
C MET A 1 15.76 -9.67 -11.47
N PRO A 2 15.64 -8.61 -12.28
CA PRO A 2 16.77 -7.74 -12.58
C PRO A 2 17.36 -7.16 -11.29
N ALA A 3 18.64 -6.79 -11.31
CA ALA A 3 19.30 -6.21 -10.15
C ALA A 3 18.69 -4.84 -9.82
N LEU A 4 17.91 -4.77 -8.74
CA LEU A 4 17.24 -3.55 -8.31
C LEU A 4 18.22 -2.63 -7.58
N THR A 5 18.19 -1.35 -7.93
CA THR A 5 18.86 -0.30 -7.15
C THR A 5 18.17 -0.10 -5.80
N ASP A 6 18.89 0.44 -4.82
CA ASP A 6 18.33 0.73 -3.48
C ASP A 6 17.08 1.64 -3.54
N ARG A 7 17.02 2.54 -4.52
CA ARG A 7 15.86 3.40 -4.78
C ARG A 7 14.66 2.57 -5.23
N GLN A 8 14.83 1.75 -6.28
CA GLN A 8 13.76 0.91 -6.82
C GLN A 8 13.20 -0.07 -5.79
N ARG A 9 14.06 -0.60 -4.91
CA ARG A 9 13.62 -1.48 -3.82
C ARG A 9 12.69 -0.77 -2.85
N ILE A 10 12.97 0.50 -2.54
CA ILE A 10 12.11 1.33 -1.71
C ILE A 10 10.83 1.68 -2.46
N GLU A 11 10.92 2.09 -3.72
CA GLU A 11 9.76 2.41 -4.58
C GLU A 11 8.79 1.23 -4.71
N LEU A 12 9.30 0.00 -4.78
CA LEU A 12 8.49 -1.22 -4.80
C LEU A 12 7.88 -1.57 -3.44
N ALA A 13 8.59 -1.29 -2.34
CA ALA A 13 8.12 -1.64 -1.01
C ALA A 13 7.10 -0.64 -0.43
N ILE A 14 7.17 0.63 -0.80
CA ILE A 14 6.34 1.71 -0.22
C ILE A 14 4.83 1.44 -0.34
N PRO A 15 4.27 1.10 -1.52
CA PRO A 15 2.82 0.93 -1.64
C PRO A 15 2.33 -0.20 -0.71
N ALA A 16 3.01 -1.35 -0.73
CA ALA A 16 2.71 -2.46 0.16
C ALA A 16 2.78 -2.04 1.63
N TYR A 17 3.79 -1.26 2.00
CA TYR A 17 4.03 -0.83 3.38
C TYR A 17 2.96 0.14 3.89
N LEU A 18 2.54 1.08 3.05
CA LEU A 18 1.48 2.04 3.37
C LEU A 18 0.11 1.37 3.46
N VAL A 19 -0.22 0.50 2.49
CA VAL A 19 -1.50 -0.23 2.50
C VAL A 19 -1.56 -1.18 3.69
N TYR A 20 -0.48 -1.89 4.00
CA TYR A 20 -0.41 -2.78 5.17
C TYR A 20 -0.65 -2.03 6.48
N ALA A 21 -0.09 -0.83 6.62
CA ALA A 21 -0.25 -0.02 7.83
C ALA A 21 -1.72 0.35 8.12
N ILE A 22 -2.55 0.49 7.08
CA ILE A 22 -4.00 0.73 7.24
C ILE A 22 -4.76 -0.59 7.33
N ALA A 23 -4.51 -1.55 6.44
CA ALA A 23 -5.25 -2.82 6.36
C ALA A 23 -5.13 -3.65 7.65
N SER A 24 -4.01 -3.56 8.35
CA SER A 24 -3.78 -4.24 9.62
C SER A 24 -4.38 -3.52 10.83
N ALA A 25 -4.89 -2.29 10.67
CA ALA A 25 -5.51 -1.55 11.76
C ALA A 25 -6.92 -2.11 12.06
N PRO A 26 -7.30 -2.28 13.33
CA PRO A 26 -8.65 -2.69 13.70
C PRO A 26 -9.71 -1.74 13.16
N GLY A 27 -10.77 -2.29 12.56
CA GLY A 27 -11.87 -1.49 12.02
C GLY A 27 -11.54 -0.68 10.77
N ALA A 28 -10.37 -0.89 10.14
CA ALA A 28 -10.07 -0.28 8.85
C ALA A 28 -11.05 -0.72 7.75
N PHE A 29 -11.48 -1.98 7.85
CA PHE A 29 -12.42 -2.64 6.97
C PHE A 29 -13.60 -3.14 7.81
N ILE A 30 -14.71 -2.41 7.78
CA ILE A 30 -15.96 -2.81 8.46
C ILE A 30 -16.97 -3.31 7.43
N PRO A 31 -17.37 -4.59 7.49
CA PRO A 31 -18.34 -5.15 6.56
C PRO A 31 -19.70 -4.45 6.71
N ALA A 32 -20.37 -4.17 5.60
CA ALA A 32 -21.68 -3.56 5.53
C ALA A 32 -22.78 -4.53 6.01
N ASP A 33 -22.59 -5.82 5.76
CA ASP A 33 -23.43 -6.92 6.24
C ASP A 33 -22.68 -7.77 7.28
N PRO A 34 -23.17 -7.87 8.53
CA PRO A 34 -22.60 -8.74 9.55
C PRO A 34 -22.50 -10.21 9.14
N ALA A 35 -23.36 -10.70 8.24
CA ALA A 35 -23.29 -12.08 7.74
C ALA A 35 -22.00 -12.35 6.94
N LEU A 36 -21.35 -11.32 6.41
CA LEU A 36 -20.10 -11.41 5.67
C LEU A 36 -18.86 -11.29 6.57
N ALA A 37 -19.02 -11.07 7.88
CA ALA A 37 -17.90 -10.72 8.78
C ALA A 37 -16.78 -11.78 8.79
N ALA A 38 -17.12 -13.06 8.90
CA ALA A 38 -16.12 -14.14 8.92
C ALA A 38 -15.36 -14.25 7.59
N ARG A 39 -16.04 -14.00 6.46
CA ARG A 39 -15.42 -13.99 5.14
C ARG A 39 -14.50 -12.79 4.98
N ALA A 40 -14.97 -11.61 5.38
CA ALA A 40 -14.20 -10.38 5.36
C ALA A 40 -12.93 -10.50 6.22
N GLU A 41 -13.02 -11.12 7.41
CA GLU A 41 -11.86 -11.37 8.27
C GLU A 41 -10.81 -12.26 7.57
N ALA A 42 -11.23 -13.35 6.94
CA ALA A 42 -10.35 -14.22 6.17
C ALA A 42 -9.69 -13.50 4.98
N ASP A 43 -10.47 -12.70 4.24
CA ASP A 43 -9.97 -11.93 3.10
C ASP A 43 -8.99 -10.82 3.54
N ILE A 44 -9.27 -10.12 4.65
CA ILE A 44 -8.37 -9.13 5.26
C ILE A 44 -7.06 -9.79 5.71
N ALA A 45 -7.13 -10.97 6.36
CA ALA A 45 -5.96 -11.70 6.81
C ALA A 45 -5.08 -12.13 5.63
N ALA A 46 -5.70 -12.65 4.56
CA ALA A 46 -5.00 -13.03 3.34
C ALA A 46 -4.35 -11.81 2.64
N LEU A 47 -5.05 -10.68 2.59
CA LEU A 47 -4.52 -9.42 2.05
C LEU A 47 -3.31 -8.95 2.86
N CYS A 48 -3.44 -8.91 4.19
CA CYS A 48 -2.36 -8.53 5.10
C CYS A 48 -1.12 -9.39 4.90
N GLU A 49 -1.28 -10.70 4.70
CA GLU A 49 -0.14 -11.58 4.45
C GLU A 49 0.55 -11.29 3.11
N LYS A 50 -0.21 -11.04 2.04
CA LYS A 50 0.36 -10.65 0.73
C LYS A 50 1.12 -9.33 0.83
N LEU A 51 0.53 -8.34 1.49
CA LEU A 51 1.18 -7.04 1.69
C LEU A 51 2.46 -7.18 2.52
N ARG A 52 2.44 -7.99 3.59
CA ARG A 52 3.63 -8.26 4.42
C ARG A 52 4.77 -8.88 3.61
N ILE A 53 4.45 -9.82 2.71
CA ILE A 53 5.45 -10.41 1.79
C ILE A 53 5.96 -9.34 0.82
N ALA A 54 5.05 -8.59 0.17
CA ALA A 54 5.39 -7.54 -0.78
C ALA A 54 6.28 -6.43 -0.18
N CYS A 55 6.13 -6.13 1.11
CA CYS A 55 7.00 -5.19 1.82
C CYS A 55 8.46 -5.67 1.90
N LEU A 56 8.69 -6.98 1.90
CA LEU A 56 10.00 -7.59 2.19
C LEU A 56 10.67 -8.17 0.94
N GLU A 57 9.88 -8.59 -0.04
CA GLU A 57 10.32 -9.17 -1.31
C GLU A 57 11.41 -8.33 -2.01
N PRO A 58 11.30 -6.98 -2.11
CA PRO A 58 12.34 -6.15 -2.73
C PRO A 58 13.68 -6.14 -2.00
N PHE A 59 13.79 -6.75 -0.81
CA PHE A 59 15.02 -6.79 -0.01
C PHE A 59 15.52 -8.22 0.25
N ALA A 60 14.89 -9.24 -0.33
CA ALA A 60 15.10 -10.64 0.03
C ALA A 60 16.53 -11.15 -0.27
N ASP A 61 17.18 -10.61 -1.29
CA ASP A 61 18.54 -10.95 -1.74
C ASP A 61 19.63 -10.13 -1.03
N LEU A 62 19.28 -9.16 -0.19
CA LEU A 62 20.26 -8.30 0.47
C LEU A 62 20.85 -8.96 1.72
N ILE A 63 22.13 -8.69 1.96
CA ILE A 63 22.76 -9.02 3.25
C ILE A 63 22.06 -8.30 4.41
N PRO A 64 22.08 -8.86 5.65
CA PRO A 64 21.30 -8.34 6.77
C PRO A 64 21.52 -6.86 7.08
N SER A 65 22.77 -6.38 7.06
CA SER A 65 23.11 -4.98 7.36
C SER A 65 22.49 -4.00 6.36
N LYS A 66 22.57 -4.33 5.07
CA LYS A 66 22.01 -3.51 3.99
C LYS A 66 20.48 -3.53 4.02
N ARG A 67 19.89 -4.72 4.22
CA ARG A 67 18.44 -4.86 4.42
C ARG A 67 17.95 -3.99 5.57
N GLN A 68 18.62 -4.03 6.72
CA GLN A 68 18.24 -3.23 7.89
C GLN A 68 18.34 -1.72 7.61
N ALA A 69 19.37 -1.26 6.91
CA ALA A 69 19.52 0.15 6.55
C ALA A 69 18.38 0.66 5.66
N LEU A 70 18.01 -0.12 4.64
CA LEU A 70 16.90 0.25 3.75
C LEU A 70 15.54 0.17 4.45
N MET A 71 15.31 -0.82 5.32
CA MET A 71 14.09 -0.89 6.12
C MET A 71 13.94 0.31 7.07
N ARG A 72 15.04 0.78 7.68
CA ARG A 72 15.01 2.01 8.49
C ARG A 72 14.67 3.24 7.66
N ARG A 73 15.18 3.33 6.42
CA ARG A 73 14.84 4.40 5.49
C ARG A 73 13.36 4.36 5.11
N LEU A 74 12.83 3.17 4.81
CA LEU A 74 11.42 2.94 4.51
C LEU A 74 10.52 3.38 5.68
N GLU A 75 10.88 2.99 6.92
CA GLU A 75 10.13 3.38 8.11
C GLU A 75 10.17 4.91 8.36
N ARG A 76 11.30 5.57 8.10
CA ARG A 76 11.41 7.03 8.15
C ARG A 76 10.46 7.70 7.14
N ILE A 77 10.44 7.21 5.90
CA ILE A 77 9.54 7.72 4.86
C ILE A 77 8.08 7.51 5.27
N LYS A 78 7.72 6.32 5.76
CA LYS A 78 6.37 6.04 6.27
C LYS A 78 5.93 7.09 7.28
N ARG A 79 6.72 7.29 8.34
CA ARG A 79 6.38 8.25 9.40
C ARG A 79 6.14 9.67 8.87
N LEU A 80 6.94 10.09 7.90
CA LEU A 80 6.78 11.40 7.26
C LEU A 80 5.47 11.47 6.47
N MET A 81 5.17 10.45 5.66
CA MET A 81 3.97 10.42 4.81
C MET A 81 2.67 10.20 5.60
N THR A 82 2.74 9.52 6.75
CA THR A 82 1.56 9.09 7.53
C THR A 82 1.31 9.91 8.80
N ALA A 83 1.99 11.03 9.00
CA ALA A 83 1.94 11.79 10.26
C ALA A 83 0.50 12.12 10.71
N ASP A 84 -0.35 12.54 9.78
CA ASP A 84 -1.72 13.00 10.07
C ASP A 84 -2.80 11.95 9.77
N TRP A 85 -2.42 10.71 9.45
CA TRP A 85 -3.37 9.68 9.03
C TRP A 85 -4.30 9.23 10.15
N HIS A 86 -3.85 9.31 11.41
CA HIS A 86 -4.65 8.96 12.58
C HIS A 86 -5.94 9.79 12.71
N ALA A 87 -5.98 10.99 12.14
CA ALA A 87 -7.15 11.87 12.15
C ALA A 87 -8.10 11.64 10.97
N ARG A 88 -7.78 10.71 10.06
CA ARG A 88 -8.53 10.48 8.81
C ARG A 88 -9.27 9.14 8.84
N PRO A 89 -10.44 9.03 8.20
CA PRO A 89 -11.11 7.74 8.05
C PRO A 89 -10.25 6.74 7.28
N ALA A 90 -10.13 5.52 7.80
CA ALA A 90 -9.32 4.46 7.19
C ALA A 90 -9.70 4.16 5.73
N LEU A 91 -11.00 4.17 5.42
CA LEU A 91 -11.48 3.95 4.06
C LEU A 91 -11.04 5.06 3.09
N SER A 92 -11.06 6.33 3.52
CA SER A 92 -10.58 7.44 2.68
C SER A 92 -9.08 7.32 2.39
N LEU A 93 -8.29 6.91 3.39
CA LEU A 93 -6.86 6.63 3.21
C LEU A 93 -6.63 5.44 2.28
N MET A 94 -7.44 4.39 2.40
CA MET A 94 -7.35 3.20 1.56
C MET A 94 -7.67 3.53 0.10
N LEU A 95 -8.72 4.32 -0.15
CA LEU A 95 -9.07 4.80 -1.49
C LEU A 95 -7.97 5.69 -2.09
N MET A 96 -7.40 6.60 -1.30
CA MET A 96 -6.25 7.42 -1.71
C MET A 96 -5.04 6.55 -2.09
N LEU A 97 -4.73 5.51 -1.31
CA LEU A 97 -3.62 4.60 -1.62
C LEU A 97 -3.89 3.73 -2.85
N TRP A 98 -5.16 3.35 -3.07
CA TRP A 98 -5.56 2.68 -4.29
C TRP A 98 -5.34 3.59 -5.52
N CYS A 99 -5.82 4.83 -5.48
CA CYS A 99 -5.57 5.80 -6.55
C CYS A 99 -4.07 6.01 -6.80
N PHE A 100 -3.28 6.16 -5.72
CA PHE A 100 -1.82 6.28 -5.81
C PHE A 100 -1.17 5.08 -6.51
N LEU A 101 -1.54 3.86 -6.12
CA LEU A 101 -1.00 2.66 -6.74
C LEU A 101 -1.40 2.55 -8.20
N LYS A 102 -2.69 2.77 -8.49
CA LYS A 102 -3.25 2.71 -9.84
C LYS A 102 -2.57 3.71 -10.77
N ASP A 103 -2.39 4.95 -10.33
CA ASP A 103 -1.71 5.98 -11.13
C ASP A 103 -0.26 5.62 -11.44
N LEU A 104 0.46 5.03 -10.47
CA LEU A 104 1.84 4.61 -10.68
C LEU A 104 1.95 3.42 -11.66
N THR A 105 1.02 2.46 -11.59
CA THR A 105 1.02 1.30 -12.49
C THR A 105 0.54 1.65 -13.88
N ASP A 106 -0.52 2.45 -14.01
CA ASP A 106 -1.11 2.83 -15.30
C ASP A 106 -0.13 3.71 -16.12
N ARG A 107 0.71 4.50 -15.44
CA ARG A 107 1.76 5.32 -16.06
C ARG A 107 3.09 4.59 -16.23
N GLU A 108 3.15 3.30 -15.92
CA GLU A 108 4.36 2.46 -15.96
C GLU A 108 5.53 3.00 -15.11
N VAL A 109 5.26 3.87 -14.14
CA VAL A 109 6.26 4.39 -13.19
C VAL A 109 6.64 3.29 -12.18
N LEU A 110 5.66 2.47 -11.80
CA LEU A 110 5.85 1.30 -10.96
C LEU A 110 5.40 0.05 -11.71
N ILE A 111 6.34 -0.83 -12.01
CA ILE A 111 6.04 -2.11 -12.66
C ILE A 111 5.88 -3.17 -11.58
N LEU A 112 4.66 -3.69 -11.43
CA LEU A 112 4.39 -4.87 -10.60
C LEU A 112 4.62 -6.12 -11.46
N TRP A 113 5.47 -7.03 -11.00
CA TRP A 113 5.61 -8.31 -11.68
C TRP A 113 4.34 -9.13 -11.52
N GLU A 114 3.87 -9.71 -12.62
CA GLU A 114 2.75 -10.63 -12.60
C GLU A 114 3.03 -11.79 -11.63
N GLY A 115 2.04 -12.07 -10.77
CA GLY A 115 2.15 -13.10 -9.75
C GLY A 115 2.98 -12.71 -8.53
N SER A 116 3.59 -11.52 -8.48
CA SER A 116 4.22 -10.99 -7.27
C SER A 116 3.21 -10.86 -6.12
N ALA A 117 3.71 -10.78 -4.88
CA ALA A 117 2.84 -10.61 -3.73
C ALA A 117 2.04 -9.29 -3.81
N MET A 118 2.61 -8.24 -4.42
CA MET A 118 1.93 -6.96 -4.61
C MET A 118 0.84 -7.04 -5.70
N ASP A 119 1.10 -7.71 -6.82
CA ASP A 119 0.08 -7.95 -7.85
C ASP A 119 -1.11 -8.71 -7.26
N GLN A 120 -0.85 -9.78 -6.50
CA GLN A 120 -1.90 -10.54 -5.82
C GLN A 120 -2.66 -9.67 -4.81
N ALA A 121 -1.98 -8.86 -3.99
CA ALA A 121 -2.63 -7.95 -3.04
C ALA A 121 -3.54 -6.93 -3.75
N THR A 122 -3.11 -6.42 -4.90
CA THR A 122 -3.87 -5.45 -5.71
C THR A 122 -5.19 -6.06 -6.22
N ARG A 123 -5.13 -7.31 -6.71
CA ARG A 123 -6.34 -8.06 -7.15
C ARG A 123 -7.31 -8.34 -5.99
N MET A 124 -6.80 -8.45 -4.76
CA MET A 124 -7.62 -8.65 -3.56
C MET A 124 -8.24 -7.36 -3.02
N LEU A 125 -7.58 -6.22 -3.20
CA LEU A 125 -8.08 -4.91 -2.73
C LEU A 125 -9.33 -4.46 -3.48
N LEU A 126 -9.40 -4.67 -4.80
CA LEU A 126 -10.48 -4.14 -5.63
C LEU A 126 -11.88 -4.64 -5.20
N PRO A 127 -12.12 -5.95 -4.99
CA PRO A 127 -13.41 -6.43 -4.49
C PRO A 127 -13.78 -5.88 -3.10
N MET A 128 -12.79 -5.51 -2.28
CA MET A 128 -13.02 -4.91 -0.96
C MET A 128 -13.49 -3.46 -1.04
N PHE A 129 -13.39 -2.78 -2.18
CA PHE A 129 -14.07 -1.49 -2.34
C PHE A 129 -15.51 -1.67 -2.84
N GLU A 130 -15.75 -2.66 -3.69
CA GLU A 130 -17.01 -2.83 -4.43
C GLU A 130 -18.14 -3.54 -3.65
N HIS A 131 -17.83 -4.41 -2.68
CA HIS A 131 -18.80 -5.41 -2.23
C HIS A 131 -19.09 -5.52 -0.73
N GLY A 132 -18.75 -4.53 0.08
CA GLY A 132 -19.18 -4.62 1.47
C GLY A 132 -18.52 -3.70 2.46
N PHE A 133 -18.00 -2.54 2.08
CA PHE A 133 -17.43 -1.60 3.03
C PHE A 133 -18.15 -0.26 2.88
N ARG A 134 -18.56 0.35 4.00
CA ARG A 134 -19.41 1.57 3.97
C ARG A 134 -18.71 2.71 3.24
N GLU A 135 -19.12 2.99 2.00
CA GLU A 135 -18.62 4.10 1.17
C GLU A 135 -18.73 5.44 1.88
N HIS A 136 -17.60 6.13 2.08
CA HIS A 136 -17.58 7.51 2.60
C HIS A 136 -16.48 8.37 1.94
N GLY A 137 -16.02 8.02 0.74
CA GLY A 137 -14.95 8.74 0.04
C GLY A 137 -15.36 9.25 -1.33
N SER A 138 -15.09 10.52 -1.64
CA SER A 138 -15.13 11.01 -3.02
C SER A 138 -13.87 10.57 -3.76
N GLU A 139 -14.02 9.87 -4.87
CA GLU A 139 -12.92 9.41 -5.73
C GLU A 139 -12.04 10.58 -6.23
N ALA A 140 -12.64 11.74 -6.49
CA ALA A 140 -11.92 12.94 -6.90
C ALA A 140 -10.96 13.44 -5.79
N VAL A 141 -11.45 13.47 -4.54
CA VAL A 141 -10.62 13.86 -3.38
C VAL A 141 -9.50 12.84 -3.15
N ALA A 142 -9.77 11.55 -3.36
CA ALA A 142 -8.77 10.50 -3.22
C ALA A 142 -7.63 10.65 -4.25
N HIS A 143 -7.94 10.98 -5.51
CA HIS A 143 -6.94 11.27 -6.54
C HIS A 143 -6.08 12.49 -6.19
N GLU A 144 -6.69 13.60 -5.75
CA GLU A 144 -5.93 14.77 -5.32
C GLU A 144 -4.98 14.45 -4.17
N GLN A 145 -5.45 13.70 -3.17
CA GLN A 145 -4.61 13.29 -2.05
C GLN A 145 -3.50 12.31 -2.47
N ALA A 146 -3.75 11.45 -3.45
CA ALA A 146 -2.74 10.55 -4.02
C ALA A 146 -1.62 11.34 -4.72
N HIS A 147 -1.96 12.43 -5.41
CA HIS A 147 -0.96 13.32 -5.99
C HIS A 147 -0.12 14.03 -4.92
N VAL A 148 -0.74 14.53 -3.85
CA VAL A 148 -0.01 15.13 -2.72
C VAL A 148 0.95 14.13 -2.08
N LEU A 149 0.54 12.87 -1.91
CA LEU A 149 1.41 11.79 -1.44
C LEU A 149 2.59 11.56 -2.39
N LEU A 150 2.32 11.47 -3.69
CA LEU A 150 3.35 11.27 -4.71
C LEU A 150 4.37 12.41 -4.74
N ASP A 151 3.93 13.66 -4.61
CA ASP A 151 4.83 14.81 -4.57
C ASP A 151 5.71 14.82 -3.32
N GLY A 152 5.18 14.41 -2.16
CA GLY A 152 5.96 14.17 -0.96
C GLY A 152 7.05 13.10 -1.15
N LEU A 153 6.72 12.00 -1.83
CA LEU A 153 7.67 10.93 -2.14
C LEU A 153 8.74 11.38 -3.16
N ARG A 154 8.36 12.22 -4.14
CA ARG A 154 9.29 12.83 -5.10
C ARG A 154 10.28 13.77 -4.44
N ALA A 155 9.85 14.52 -3.43
CA ALA A 155 10.75 15.36 -2.63
C ALA A 155 11.82 14.51 -1.92
N GLU A 156 11.51 13.27 -1.52
CA GLU A 156 12.47 12.29 -0.98
C GLU A 156 13.32 11.57 -2.05
N GLY A 157 13.16 11.95 -3.32
CA GLY A 157 13.92 11.43 -4.45
C GLY A 157 13.42 10.12 -5.04
N LEU A 158 12.15 9.77 -4.80
CA LEU A 158 11.48 8.56 -5.29
C LEU A 158 10.54 8.89 -6.47
N TYR A 159 10.23 7.91 -7.31
CA TYR A 159 9.28 8.02 -8.43
C TYR A 159 9.57 9.22 -9.34
N ARG A 160 10.85 9.36 -9.71
CA ARG A 160 11.37 10.36 -10.65
C ARG A 160 11.32 9.89 -12.08
#